data_AF-A0A658NTZ2-F1
#
_entry.id   AF-A0A658NTZ2-F1
#
_cell.length_a   1.000
_cell.length_b   1.000
_cell.length_c   1.000
_cell.angle_alpha   90.00
_cell.angle_beta   90.00
_cell.angle_gamma   90.00
#
_symmetry.space_group_name_H-M   'P 1'
#
loop_
_entity.id
_entity.type
_entity.pdbx_description
1 polymer ?
#
loop_
_entity_poly.entity_id
_entity_poly.type
_entity_poly.pdbx_seq_one_letter_code
_entity_poly.pdbx_strand_id
1 'polypeptide(L)' 'VAPFDEPLGAPDDFSRRIASNVQIILQEEAHLTNLIDPAGGSYAVETLTDQLAHQAWALFQEVERQGGMRAALESG' A
#
# COMPACT_ATOMS: atom_id res chain seq x y z
N VAL A 1 2.94 -5.24 -8.87
CA VAL A 1 1.58 -5.47 -9.41
C VAL A 1 1.37 -6.97 -9.45
N ALA A 2 0.25 -7.46 -8.93
CA ALA A 2 -0.08 -8.87 -9.00
C ALA A 2 -0.58 -9.25 -10.40
N PRO A 3 -0.26 -10.46 -10.91
CA PRO A 3 -0.89 -11.00 -12.11
C PRO A 3 -2.41 -11.11 -11.94
N PHE A 4 -3.17 -10.83 -13.01
CA PHE A 4 -4.64 -10.76 -12.94
C PHE A 4 -5.31 -12.12 -12.67
N ASP A 5 -4.59 -13.21 -12.92
CA ASP A 5 -5.01 -14.60 -12.75
C ASP A 5 -4.56 -15.22 -11.42
N GLU A 6 -3.87 -14.48 -10.56
CA GLU A 6 -3.38 -14.95 -9.25
C GLU A 6 -4.47 -15.63 -8.39
N PRO A 7 -5.72 -15.13 -8.32
CA PRO A 7 -6.78 -15.81 -7.56
C PRO A 7 -7.19 -17.19 -8.11
N LEU A 8 -6.85 -17.50 -9.36
CA LEU A 8 -7.25 -18.71 -10.07
C LEU A 8 -6.18 -19.82 -10.02
N GLY A 9 -4.95 -19.49 -9.61
CA GLY A 9 -3.85 -20.45 -9.53
C GLY A 9 -2.48 -19.79 -9.75
N ALA A 10 -1.47 -20.63 -9.99
CA ALA A 10 -0.12 -20.14 -10.27
C ALA A 10 -0.12 -19.33 -11.58
N PRO A 11 0.36 -18.07 -11.57
CA PRO A 11 0.37 -17.23 -12.77
C PRO A 11 1.25 -17.82 -13.87
N ASP A 12 0.77 -17.74 -15.11
CA ASP A 12 1.51 -18.12 -16.31
C ASP A 12 2.47 -17.00 -16.79
N ASP A 13 3.25 -17.27 -17.83
CA ASP A 13 4.23 -16.30 -18.36
C ASP A 13 3.56 -15.03 -18.93
N PHE A 14 2.33 -15.15 -19.44
CA PHE A 14 1.61 -14.04 -20.05
C PHE A 14 1.11 -13.07 -18.98
N SER A 15 0.47 -13.57 -17.94
CA SER A 15 -0.04 -12.74 -16.84
C SER A 15 1.08 -12.11 -16.03
N ARG A 16 2.19 -12.82 -15.80
CA ARG A 16 3.42 -12.27 -15.20
C ARG A 16 4.00 -11.14 -16.05
N ARG A 17 4.05 -11.30 -17.37
CA ARG A 17 4.52 -10.25 -18.27
C ARG A 17 3.66 -8.99 -18.19
N ILE A 18 2.33 -9.14 -18.16
CA ILE A 18 1.42 -8.01 -17.99
C ILE A 18 1.70 -7.29 -16.66
N ALA A 19 1.81 -8.03 -15.56
CA ALA A 19 2.06 -7.47 -14.24
C ALA A 19 3.38 -6.67 -14.19
N SER A 20 4.44 -7.18 -14.81
CA SER A 20 5.73 -6.46 -14.93
C SER A 20 5.62 -5.22 -15.81
N ASN A 21 4.93 -5.30 -16.95
CA ASN A 21 4.80 -4.18 -17.89
C ASN A 21 4.01 -3.01 -17.30
N VAL A 22 3.05 -3.22 -16.40
CA VAL A 22 2.36 -2.12 -15.71
C VAL A 22 3.35 -1.21 -14.98
N GLN A 23 4.38 -1.78 -14.34
CA GLN A 23 5.41 -0.96 -13.68
C GLN A 23 6.24 -0.18 -14.68
N ILE A 24 6.65 -0.82 -15.79
CA ILE A 24 7.43 -0.19 -16.86
C ILE A 24 6.67 1.00 -17.45
N ILE A 25 5.38 0.82 -17.78
CA ILE A 25 4.55 1.90 -18.33
C ILE A 25 4.42 3.07 -17.33
N LEU A 26 4.18 2.78 -16.04
CA LEU A 26 4.08 3.83 -15.02
C LEU A 26 5.40 4.61 -14.84
N GLN A 27 6.54 3.94 -15.00
CA GLN A 27 7.86 4.54 -14.86
C GLN A 27 8.27 5.34 -16.10
N GLU A 28 8.14 4.75 -17.28
CA GLU A 28 8.73 5.27 -18.53
C GLU A 28 7.75 6.14 -19.34
N GLU A 29 6.44 5.92 -19.20
CA GLU A 29 5.43 6.53 -20.08
C GLU A 29 4.44 7.44 -19.32
N ALA A 30 4.20 7.20 -18.03
CA ALA A 30 3.20 7.97 -17.26
C ALA A 30 3.74 9.26 -16.62
N HIS A 31 5.05 9.53 -16.71
CA HIS A 31 5.71 10.73 -16.19
C HIS A 31 5.54 10.99 -14.68
N LEU A 32 5.15 9.97 -13.91
CA LEU A 32 4.90 10.09 -12.47
C LEU A 32 6.18 10.38 -11.66
N THR A 33 7.36 10.11 -12.22
CA THR A 33 8.66 10.31 -11.57
C THR A 33 9.25 11.71 -11.79
N ASN A 34 8.60 12.55 -12.60
CA ASN A 34 9.12 13.88 -12.94
C ASN A 34 9.00 14.88 -11.79
N LEU A 35 8.12 14.64 -10.83
CA LEU A 35 7.88 15.50 -9.67
C LEU A 35 7.90 14.65 -8.39
N ILE A 36 8.50 15.20 -7.34
CA ILE A 36 8.45 14.60 -6.00
C ILE A 36 7.08 14.92 -5.40
N ASP A 37 6.40 13.87 -4.92
CA ASP A 37 5.09 13.94 -4.26
C ASP A 37 4.06 14.83 -5.00
N PRO A 38 3.58 14.40 -6.19
CA PRO A 38 2.63 15.18 -6.98
C PRO A 38 1.26 15.34 -6.30
N ALA A 39 0.95 14.54 -5.27
CA ALA A 39 -0.30 14.61 -4.52
C ALA A 39 -0.20 15.57 -3.31
N GLY A 40 1.00 15.99 -2.92
CA GLY A 40 1.24 16.89 -1.79
C GLY A 40 0.45 18.18 -1.91
N GLY A 41 -0.19 18.58 -0.81
CA GLY A 41 -1.06 19.76 -0.75
C GLY A 41 -2.47 19.55 -1.31
N SER A 42 -2.79 18.38 -1.86
CA SER A 42 -4.17 18.03 -2.19
C SER A 42 -5.01 17.91 -0.92
N TYR A 43 -6.01 18.77 -0.76
CA TYR A 43 -6.88 18.75 0.42
C TYR A 43 -7.43 17.35 0.75
N ALA A 44 -7.84 16.60 -0.28
CA ALA A 44 -8.40 15.26 -0.09
C ALA A 44 -7.34 14.25 0.38
N VAL A 45 -6.16 14.24 -0.24
CA VAL A 45 -5.10 13.28 0.11
C VAL A 45 -4.52 13.62 1.47
N GLU A 46 -4.26 14.90 1.75
CA GLU A 46 -3.74 15.35 3.05
C GLU A 46 -4.72 15.02 4.19
N THR A 47 -6.02 15.25 3.99
CA THR A 47 -7.03 14.92 5.00
C THR A 47 -7.08 13.42 5.27
N LEU A 48 -7.00 12.58 4.24
CA LEU A 48 -6.98 11.13 4.40
C LEU A 48 -5.68 10.65 5.07
N THR A 49 -4.54 11.25 4.73
CA THR A 49 -3.24 10.95 5.35
C THR A 49 -3.28 11.23 6.86
N ASP A 50 -3.80 12.39 7.27
CA ASP A 50 -3.91 12.77 8.68
C ASP A 50 -4.85 11.82 9.45
N GLN A 51 -6.00 11.49 8.87
CA GLN A 51 -6.95 10.55 9.49
C GLN A 51 -6.35 9.16 9.66
N LEU A 52 -5.66 8.65 8.64
CA LEU A 52 -5.01 7.34 8.69
C LEU A 52 -3.91 7.32 9.75
N ALA A 53 -3.08 8.37 9.82
CA ALA A 53 -2.01 8.49 10.79
C ALA A 53 -2.54 8.48 12.23
N HIS A 54 -3.57 9.28 12.53
CA HIS A 54 -4.18 9.33 13.86
C HIS A 54 -4.80 7.98 14.27
N GLN A 55 -5.51 7.32 13.36
CA GLN A 55 -6.12 6.01 13.65
C GLN A 55 -5.07 4.92 13.88
N ALA A 56 -4.04 4.86 13.01
CA ALA A 56 -2.95 3.90 13.15
C ALA A 56 -2.17 4.13 14.45
N TRP A 57 -1.93 5.38 14.83
CA TRP A 57 -1.24 5.73 16.08
C TRP A 57 -2.04 5.30 17.31
N ALA A 58 -3.36 5.55 17.34
CA ALA A 58 -4.21 5.11 18.43
C ALA A 58 -4.20 3.58 18.57
N LEU A 59 -4.30 2.84 17.46
CA LEU A 59 -4.18 1.38 17.43
C LEU A 59 -2.82 0.90 17.95
N PHE A 60 -1.74 1.56 17.54
CA PHE A 60 -0.39 1.23 18.00
C PHE A 60 -0.27 1.40 19.52
N GLN A 61 -0.74 2.51 20.08
CA GLN A 61 -0.73 2.76 21.52
C GLN A 61 -1.54 1.71 22.30
N GLU A 62 -2.67 1.26 21.73
CA GLU A 62 -3.45 0.18 22.32
C GLU A 62 -2.68 -1.13 22.37
N VAL A 63 -2.03 -1.51 21.26
CA VAL A 63 -1.18 -2.72 21.20
C VAL A 63 -0.05 -2.65 22.21
N GLU A 64 0.62 -1.50 22.34
CA GLU A 64 1.68 -1.32 23.33
C GLU A 64 1.16 -1.43 24.76
N ARG A 65 -0.04 -0.89 25.05
CA ARG A 65 -0.70 -1.03 26.37
C ARG A 65 -1.04 -2.48 26.71
N GLN A 66 -1.31 -3.31 25.70
CA GLN A 66 -1.55 -4.75 25.85
C GLN A 66 -0.27 -5.57 26.07
N GLY A 67 0.90 -4.93 26.14
CA GLY A 67 2.19 -5.61 26.30
C GLY A 67 2.91 -5.87 24.97
N GLY A 68 2.53 -5.15 23.91
CA GLY A 68 3.13 -5.22 22.59
C GLY A 68 2.45 -6.24 21.66
N MET A 69 2.88 -6.24 20.40
CA MET A 69 2.23 -6.97 19.29
C MET A 69 2.00 -8.45 19.57
N ARG A 70 2.97 -9.16 20.16
CA ARG A 70 2.81 -10.60 20.46
C ARG A 70 1.67 -10.84 21.44
N ALA A 71 1.64 -10.11 22.55
CA ALA A 71 0.62 -10.29 23.59
C ALA A 71 -0.78 -9.92 23.07
N ALA A 72 -0.87 -8.85 22.27
CA ALA A 72 -2.11 -8.46 21.60
C ALA A 72 -2.63 -9.57 20.67
N LEU A 73 -1.76 -10.23 19.89
CA LEU A 73 -2.14 -11.35 19.02
C LEU A 73 -2.52 -12.63 19.79
N GLU A 74 -1.88 -12.92 20.93
CA GLU A 74 -2.19 -14.09 21.75
C GLU A 74 -3.50 -13.91 22.55
N SER A 75 -3.94 -12.67 22.74
CA SER A 75 -5.17 -12.32 23.48
C SER A 75 -6.41 -12.13 22.59
N GLY A 76 -6.25 -12.19 21.26
CA GLY A 76 -7.32 -12.15 20.25
C GLY A 76 -7.52 -13.48 19.55
#